data_AF-A0A328C751-F1
#
_entry.id   AF-A0A328C751-F1
#
_cell.length_a   1.000
_cell.length_b   1.000
_cell.length_c   1.000
_cell.angle_alpha   90.00
_cell.angle_beta   90.00
_cell.angle_gamma   90.00
#
_symmetry.space_group_name_H-M   'P 1'
#
loop_
_entity.id
_entity.type
_entity.pdbx_description
1 polymer ?
#
loop_
_entity_poly.entity_id
_entity_poly.type
_entity_poly.pdbx_seq_one_letter_code
_entity_poly.pdbx_strand_id
1 'polypeptide(L)'
;MQREWYLIDDEGIHRIDLGVQNSTEFWDDQTEEQGRPGQWPGFSQLVVDASASRVVEALKRTAPLMDVGVRDVTASPEHWEGGVLVAQEGEISLVTEPGVDLDERVLGAEWAEELMSELRCAGAFVGYEPHLGSLHLTMYQGGRPTFAWCDSLLPGPSYAMVFESDGRCTHEDPRRFALRMLDLPLTSPLLDRYHFVRANLRSLGLEELRPELETLPIAAAMQIREADEESA
;
A
#
# COMPACT_ATOMS: atom_id res chain seq x y z
N MET A 1 -28.20 -4.74 -4.42
CA MET A 1 -28.05 -4.69 -2.95
C MET A 1 -28.06 -3.23 -2.54
N GLN A 2 -28.94 -2.84 -1.62
CA GLN A 2 -29.07 -1.44 -1.18
C GLN A 2 -27.83 -1.10 -0.34
N ARG A 3 -26.97 -0.19 -0.83
CA ARG A 3 -25.75 0.21 -0.11
C ARG A 3 -26.19 1.06 1.08
N GLU A 4 -26.01 0.52 2.29
CA GLU A 4 -26.20 1.25 3.55
C GLU A 4 -24.96 2.12 3.78
N TRP A 5 -25.17 3.40 4.07
CA TRP A 5 -24.07 4.31 4.37
C TRP A 5 -23.90 4.38 5.88
N TYR A 6 -22.66 4.51 6.34
CA TYR A 6 -22.34 4.62 7.76
C TYR A 6 -21.48 5.87 7.96
N LEU A 7 -21.92 6.75 8.85
CA LEU A 7 -21.14 7.84 9.39
C LEU A 7 -20.49 7.35 10.68
N ILE A 8 -19.19 7.51 10.79
CA ILE A 8 -18.46 7.21 12.03
C ILE A 8 -17.93 8.53 12.55
N ASP A 9 -18.36 8.89 13.74
CA ASP A 9 -17.93 10.08 14.46
C ASP A 9 -17.59 9.72 15.93
N ASP A 10 -17.33 10.76 16.73
CA ASP A 10 -16.95 10.67 18.14
C ASP A 10 -18.05 10.08 19.05
N GLU A 11 -19.27 9.92 18.54
CA GLU A 11 -20.39 9.29 19.24
C GLU A 11 -20.63 7.83 18.81
N GLY A 12 -20.00 7.37 17.73
CA GLY A 12 -19.99 5.98 17.28
C GLY A 12 -20.33 5.80 15.80
N ILE A 13 -20.88 4.63 15.46
CA ILE A 13 -21.25 4.26 14.08
C ILE A 13 -22.74 4.51 13.88
N HIS A 14 -23.08 5.41 12.96
CA HIS A 14 -24.43 5.85 12.64
C HIS A 14 -24.80 5.43 11.22
N ARG A 15 -25.87 4.64 11.06
CA ARG A 15 -26.37 4.28 9.73
C ARG A 15 -27.11 5.47 9.10
N ILE A 16 -26.69 5.89 7.91
CA ILE A 16 -27.34 6.89 7.08
C ILE A 16 -28.14 6.18 5.98
N ASP A 17 -29.46 6.27 6.08
CA ASP A 17 -30.37 5.80 5.03
C ASP A 17 -30.44 6.86 3.92
N LEU A 18 -29.56 6.75 2.91
CA LEU A 18 -29.66 7.57 1.71
C LEU A 18 -30.85 7.08 0.88
N GLY A 19 -31.90 7.89 0.87
CA GLY A 19 -33.12 7.64 0.10
C GLY A 19 -32.82 7.32 -1.37
N VAL A 20 -33.71 6.52 -1.96
CA VAL A 20 -33.58 5.99 -3.32
C VAL A 20 -33.58 7.14 -4.34
N GLN A 21 -32.46 7.25 -5.09
CA GLN A 21 -32.16 8.09 -6.27
C GLN A 21 -31.25 9.31 -6.04
N ASN A 22 -29.96 9.17 -6.40
CA ASN A 22 -29.54 9.46 -7.77
C ASN A 22 -28.19 8.80 -8.11
N SER A 23 -28.12 8.37 -9.37
CA SER A 23 -26.97 7.78 -10.04
C SER A 23 -25.91 8.84 -10.31
N THR A 24 -24.81 8.79 -9.57
CA THR A 24 -23.52 9.26 -10.09
C THR A 24 -22.68 7.99 -10.24
N GLU A 25 -22.32 7.71 -11.48
CA GLU A 25 -21.48 6.61 -11.92
C GLU A 25 -20.27 6.44 -10.99
N PHE A 26 -20.34 5.46 -10.10
CA PHE A 26 -19.24 5.00 -9.25
C PHE A 26 -19.10 3.50 -9.48
N TRP A 27 -18.60 3.17 -10.66
CA TRP A 27 -18.12 1.86 -11.06
C TRP A 27 -16.80 2.08 -11.78
N ASP A 28 -15.79 1.28 -11.44
CA ASP A 28 -15.16 0.53 -12.52
C ASP A 28 -14.82 -0.87 -12.01
N ASP A 29 -15.04 -1.81 -12.91
CA ASP A 29 -15.10 -3.25 -12.75
C ASP A 29 -13.86 -3.86 -12.07
N GLN A 30 -14.05 -4.53 -10.94
CA GLN A 30 -13.41 -5.83 -10.76
C GLN A 30 -14.50 -6.88 -10.92
N THR A 31 -14.37 -7.59 -12.03
CA THR A 31 -15.19 -8.68 -12.54
C THR A 31 -15.87 -9.53 -11.47
N GLU A 32 -17.18 -9.67 -11.66
CA GLU A 32 -18.01 -10.72 -11.09
C GLU A 32 -17.48 -12.11 -11.49
N GLU A 33 -16.48 -12.65 -10.79
CA GLU A 33 -16.27 -14.10 -10.72
C GLU A 33 -16.28 -14.54 -9.26
N GLN A 34 -17.46 -15.01 -8.84
CA GLN A 34 -17.67 -15.96 -7.74
C GLN A 34 -17.26 -15.50 -6.33
N GLY A 35 -18.14 -14.71 -5.70
CA GLY A 35 -18.65 -15.14 -4.39
C GLY A 35 -18.05 -14.48 -3.15
N ARG A 36 -17.90 -13.15 -3.11
CA ARG A 36 -18.21 -12.25 -1.97
C ARG A 36 -17.82 -10.81 -2.36
N PRO A 37 -18.62 -9.77 -2.04
CA PRO A 37 -18.21 -8.40 -2.31
C PRO A 37 -17.09 -7.94 -1.36
N GLY A 38 -15.89 -7.74 -1.91
CA GLY A 38 -15.13 -6.48 -1.80
C GLY A 38 -14.42 -6.13 -0.49
N GLN A 39 -13.54 -6.99 0.02
CA GLN A 39 -12.44 -6.56 0.91
C GLN A 39 -11.13 -7.07 0.32
N TRP A 40 -10.15 -6.19 0.13
CA TRP A 40 -8.81 -6.59 -0.32
C TRP A 40 -8.22 -7.63 0.65
N PRO A 41 -7.39 -8.58 0.19
CA PRO A 41 -6.59 -9.39 1.10
C PRO A 41 -5.61 -8.50 1.87
N GLY A 42 -5.01 -9.01 2.95
CA GLY A 42 -3.85 -8.34 3.53
C GLY A 42 -2.74 -8.26 2.50
N PHE A 43 -2.14 -7.07 2.33
CA PHE A 43 -1.03 -6.90 1.40
C PHE A 43 -0.10 -5.76 1.83
N SER A 44 1.14 -5.85 1.36
CA SER A 44 2.08 -4.74 1.29
C SER A 44 2.65 -4.68 -0.12
N GLN A 45 2.67 -3.48 -0.69
CA GLN A 45 3.13 -3.21 -2.04
C GLN A 45 3.96 -1.95 -2.06
N LEU A 46 5.10 -2.01 -2.73
CA LEU A 46 5.92 -0.86 -3.07
C LEU A 46 5.88 -0.66 -4.59
N VAL A 47 5.56 0.57 -4.99
CA VAL A 47 5.48 1.02 -6.38
C VAL A 47 6.64 1.98 -6.61
N VAL A 48 7.43 1.74 -7.66
CA VAL A 48 8.61 2.57 -7.95
C VAL A 48 8.76 2.89 -9.42
N ASP A 49 9.13 4.13 -9.70
CA ASP A 49 9.59 4.57 -11.02
C ASP A 49 11.07 4.17 -11.21
N ALA A 50 11.30 2.87 -11.36
CA ALA A 50 12.60 2.28 -11.60
C ALA A 50 12.46 0.96 -12.34
N SER A 51 13.50 0.55 -13.09
CA SER A 51 13.50 -0.75 -13.76
C SER A 51 13.58 -1.90 -12.76
N ALA A 52 12.91 -3.02 -13.06
CA ALA A 52 12.91 -4.20 -12.20
C ALA A 52 14.32 -4.68 -11.82
N SER A 53 15.27 -4.60 -12.74
CA SER A 53 16.68 -4.92 -12.47
C SER A 53 17.32 -4.05 -11.38
N ARG A 54 17.02 -2.74 -11.35
CA ARG A 54 17.50 -1.83 -10.30
C ARG A 54 16.83 -2.14 -8.96
N VAL A 55 15.54 -2.49 -8.99
CA VAL A 55 14.78 -2.86 -7.80
C VAL A 55 15.32 -4.15 -7.17
N VAL A 56 15.59 -5.17 -7.97
CA VAL A 56 16.18 -6.44 -7.49
C VAL A 56 17.54 -6.22 -6.85
N GLU A 57 18.39 -5.40 -7.45
CA GLU A 57 19.70 -5.09 -6.86
C GLU A 57 19.58 -4.26 -5.57
N ALA A 58 18.59 -3.36 -5.47
CA ALA A 58 18.31 -2.63 -4.23
C ALA A 58 17.80 -3.57 -3.12
N LEU A 59 16.90 -4.51 -3.44
CA LEU A 59 16.42 -5.54 -2.51
C LEU A 59 17.57 -6.36 -1.92
N LYS A 60 18.49 -6.85 -2.76
CA LYS A 60 19.67 -7.61 -2.31
C LYS A 60 20.60 -6.82 -1.38
N ARG A 61 20.68 -5.50 -1.56
CA ARG A 61 21.55 -4.62 -0.75
C ARG A 61 20.91 -4.20 0.56
N THR A 62 19.59 -4.02 0.57
CA THR A 62 18.85 -3.55 1.74
C THR A 62 18.43 -4.69 2.65
N ALA A 63 18.20 -5.90 2.12
CA ALA A 63 17.81 -7.05 2.94
C ALA A 63 18.75 -7.33 4.14
N PRO A 64 20.10 -7.30 3.99
CA PRO A 64 21.00 -7.46 5.14
C PRO A 64 20.93 -6.33 6.17
N LEU A 65 20.48 -5.12 5.78
CA LEU A 65 20.30 -4.00 6.72
C LEU A 65 19.07 -4.21 7.60
N MET A 66 18.11 -5.00 7.11
CA MET A 66 16.89 -5.39 7.82
C MET A 66 17.07 -6.71 8.61
N ASP A 67 18.29 -7.26 8.68
CA ASP A 67 18.58 -8.60 9.20
C ASP A 67 17.78 -9.72 8.50
N VAL A 68 17.49 -9.53 7.20
CA VAL A 68 16.71 -10.46 6.38
C VAL A 68 17.61 -11.20 5.40
N GLY A 69 17.55 -12.54 5.41
CA GLY A 69 18.16 -13.36 4.37
C GLY A 69 17.29 -13.36 3.12
N VAL A 70 17.86 -13.10 1.94
CA VAL A 70 17.12 -13.18 0.67
C VAL A 70 17.79 -14.11 -0.32
N ARG A 71 16.99 -14.95 -0.98
CA ARG A 71 17.44 -15.85 -2.04
C ARG A 71 16.60 -15.66 -3.29
N ASP A 72 17.26 -15.53 -4.44
CA ASP A 72 16.58 -15.56 -5.73
C ASP A 72 16.00 -16.95 -6.01
N VAL A 73 14.67 -16.99 -6.19
CA VAL A 73 13.86 -18.17 -6.51
C VAL A 73 13.00 -17.94 -7.75
N THR A 74 13.41 -17.02 -8.63
CA THR A 74 12.66 -16.65 -9.84
C THR A 74 12.33 -17.86 -10.73
N ALA A 75 13.18 -18.89 -10.76
CA ALA A 75 12.95 -20.11 -11.53
C ALA A 75 12.14 -21.20 -10.80
N SER A 76 11.63 -20.94 -9.59
CA SER A 76 10.96 -21.91 -8.71
C SER A 76 9.62 -21.37 -8.18
N PRO A 77 8.54 -21.45 -8.97
CA PRO A 77 7.21 -20.91 -8.61
C PRO A 77 6.64 -21.41 -7.29
N GLU A 78 6.96 -22.64 -6.88
CA GLU A 78 6.58 -23.24 -5.61
C GLU A 78 7.12 -22.49 -4.38
N HIS A 79 8.08 -21.59 -4.55
CA HIS A 79 8.67 -20.77 -3.48
C HIS A 79 8.17 -19.32 -3.48
N TRP A 80 7.18 -18.98 -4.32
CA TRP A 80 6.68 -17.61 -4.45
C TRP A 80 5.65 -17.23 -3.39
N GLU A 81 5.00 -18.22 -2.75
CA GLU A 81 3.88 -18.03 -1.81
C GLU A 81 4.23 -17.20 -0.57
N GLY A 82 5.50 -17.10 -0.19
CA GLY A 82 5.99 -16.23 0.90
C GLY A 82 7.20 -15.41 0.49
N GLY A 83 7.32 -15.11 -0.80
CA GLY A 83 8.46 -14.38 -1.37
C GLY A 83 8.13 -12.93 -1.69
N VAL A 84 9.15 -12.08 -1.75
CA VAL A 84 9.02 -10.76 -2.35
C VAL A 84 9.06 -10.92 -3.87
N LEU A 85 7.95 -10.59 -4.53
CA LEU A 85 7.81 -10.63 -5.98
C LEU A 85 8.02 -9.24 -6.56
N VAL A 86 8.84 -9.15 -7.60
CA VAL A 86 9.03 -7.95 -8.42
C VAL A 86 8.36 -8.18 -9.76
N ALA A 87 7.37 -7.36 -10.10
CA ALA A 87 6.69 -7.34 -11.39
C ALA A 87 6.89 -5.99 -12.10
N GLN A 88 6.64 -5.98 -13.40
CA GLN A 88 6.78 -4.77 -14.23
C GLN A 88 5.48 -4.47 -14.98
N GLU A 89 5.03 -3.21 -14.91
CA GLU A 89 3.86 -2.68 -15.60
C GLU A 89 4.24 -1.43 -16.40
N GLY A 90 4.29 -1.54 -17.74
CA GLY A 90 4.56 -0.42 -18.65
C GLY A 90 5.96 0.18 -18.51
N GLU A 91 6.19 0.94 -17.44
CA GLU A 91 7.44 1.62 -17.06
C GLU A 91 7.71 1.57 -15.55
N ILE A 92 6.72 1.15 -14.74
CA ILE A 92 6.77 1.11 -13.29
C ILE A 92 7.08 -0.31 -12.82
N SER A 93 7.86 -0.43 -11.75
CA SER A 93 8.05 -1.71 -11.07
C SER A 93 7.22 -1.78 -9.80
N LEU A 94 6.59 -2.94 -9.60
CA LEU A 94 5.80 -3.28 -8.44
C LEU A 94 6.56 -4.33 -7.64
N VAL A 95 6.69 -4.12 -6.33
CA VAL A 95 7.25 -5.06 -5.38
C VAL A 95 6.14 -5.42 -4.41
N THR A 96 5.87 -6.70 -4.21
CA THR A 96 4.82 -7.15 -3.29
C THR A 96 5.26 -8.39 -2.55
N GLU A 97 4.68 -8.59 -1.38
CA GLU A 97 4.75 -9.85 -0.64
C GLU A 97 3.34 -10.47 -0.65
N PRO A 98 3.08 -11.50 -1.48
CA PRO A 98 1.77 -12.10 -1.58
C PRO A 98 1.53 -13.09 -0.44
N GLY A 99 0.29 -13.20 0.05
CA GLY A 99 -0.15 -14.37 0.81
C GLY A 99 0.47 -14.57 2.21
N VAL A 100 1.14 -13.56 2.77
CA VAL A 100 1.77 -13.65 4.10
C VAL A 100 0.84 -13.17 5.20
N ASP A 101 0.91 -13.78 6.39
CA ASP A 101 0.26 -13.25 7.60
C ASP A 101 0.79 -11.84 7.87
N LEU A 102 -0.08 -10.91 8.30
CA LEU A 102 0.32 -9.51 8.47
C LEU A 102 1.39 -9.34 9.55
N ASP A 103 1.43 -10.24 10.52
CA ASP A 103 2.46 -10.29 11.57
C ASP A 103 3.81 -10.81 11.05
N GLU A 104 3.80 -11.49 9.90
CA GLU A 104 4.98 -12.09 9.25
C GLU A 104 5.48 -11.27 8.05
N ARG A 105 4.77 -10.20 7.67
CA ARG A 105 5.16 -9.36 6.54
C ARG A 105 6.52 -8.72 6.81
N VAL A 106 7.40 -8.82 5.83
CA VAL A 106 8.74 -8.25 5.91
C VAL A 106 8.79 -6.94 5.15
N LEU A 107 8.05 -6.82 4.04
CA LEU A 107 7.91 -5.55 3.31
C LEU A 107 7.00 -4.57 4.08
N GLY A 108 7.55 -3.98 5.14
CA GLY A 108 6.93 -2.91 5.93
C GLY A 108 7.36 -1.51 5.48
N ALA A 109 6.83 -0.50 6.18
CA ALA A 109 7.19 0.90 5.90
C ALA A 109 8.69 1.18 6.07
N GLU A 110 9.35 0.53 7.02
CA GLU A 110 10.78 0.67 7.27
C GLU A 110 11.63 0.14 6.10
N TRP A 111 11.39 -1.10 5.65
CA TRP A 111 12.13 -1.64 4.51
C TRP A 111 11.80 -0.88 3.21
N ALA A 112 10.54 -0.45 3.05
CA ALA A 112 10.15 0.42 1.94
C ALA A 112 10.94 1.74 1.93
N GLU A 113 11.16 2.36 3.08
CA GLU A 113 11.97 3.57 3.20
C GLU A 113 13.42 3.33 2.80
N GLU A 114 14.04 2.24 3.27
CA GLU A 114 15.41 1.86 2.88
C GLU A 114 15.54 1.58 1.37
N LEU A 115 14.58 0.86 0.79
CA LEU A 115 14.52 0.62 -0.66
C LEU A 115 14.42 1.93 -1.44
N MET A 116 13.57 2.85 -0.99
CA MET A 116 13.39 4.13 -1.66
C MET A 116 14.64 5.01 -1.55
N SER A 117 15.30 5.01 -0.39
CA SER A 117 16.58 5.71 -0.16
C SER A 117 17.68 5.23 -1.11
N GLU A 118 17.78 3.92 -1.34
CA GLU A 118 18.72 3.32 -2.30
C GLU A 118 18.36 3.64 -3.75
N LEU A 119 17.07 3.55 -4.11
CA LEU A 119 16.60 3.75 -5.49
C LEU A 119 16.63 5.22 -5.95
N ARG A 120 16.40 6.16 -5.02
CA ARG A 120 16.37 7.62 -5.24
C ARG A 120 15.39 8.05 -6.33
N CYS A 121 14.23 7.39 -6.40
CA CYS A 121 13.18 7.66 -7.38
C CYS A 121 11.88 8.11 -6.70
N ALA A 122 10.87 8.43 -7.52
CA ALA A 122 9.51 8.56 -7.03
C ALA A 122 8.90 7.17 -6.77
N GLY A 123 7.93 7.10 -5.87
CA GLY A 123 7.25 5.85 -5.57
C GLY A 123 6.22 5.99 -4.45
N ALA A 124 5.57 4.88 -4.14
CA ALA A 124 4.60 4.78 -3.07
C ALA A 124 4.67 3.42 -2.39
N PHE A 125 4.61 3.42 -1.06
CA PHE A 125 4.34 2.22 -0.29
C PHE A 125 2.85 2.21 0.09
N VAL A 126 2.18 1.09 -0.14
CA VAL A 126 0.77 0.87 0.19
C VAL A 126 0.64 -0.41 0.98
N GLY A 127 -0.07 -0.33 2.10
CA GLY A 127 -0.39 -1.48 2.92
C GLY A 127 -1.87 -1.52 3.28
N TYR A 128 -2.44 -2.71 3.33
CA TYR A 128 -3.80 -2.91 3.83
C TYR A 128 -3.81 -4.01 4.89
N GLU A 129 -4.41 -3.70 6.03
CA GLU A 129 -4.63 -4.63 7.13
C GLU A 129 -6.14 -4.86 7.31
N PRO A 130 -6.68 -5.98 6.77
CA PRO A 130 -8.09 -6.33 6.86
C PRO A 130 -8.65 -6.36 8.29
N HIS A 131 -7.87 -6.81 9.27
CA HIS A 131 -8.36 -6.97 10.64
C HIS A 131 -8.74 -5.65 11.29
N LEU A 132 -7.97 -4.58 11.06
CA LEU A 132 -8.24 -3.24 11.57
C LEU A 132 -8.97 -2.35 10.56
N GLY A 133 -9.08 -2.81 9.30
CA GLY A 133 -9.47 -1.98 8.17
C GLY A 133 -8.53 -0.80 7.96
N SER A 134 -7.24 -1.00 8.28
CA SER A 134 -6.20 0.03 8.20
C SER A 134 -5.63 0.12 6.78
N LEU A 135 -5.57 1.33 6.24
CA LEU A 135 -4.86 1.64 5.01
C LEU A 135 -3.63 2.47 5.33
N HIS A 136 -2.49 2.05 4.81
CA HIS A 136 -1.23 2.76 4.90
C HIS A 136 -0.85 3.27 3.51
N LEU A 137 -0.39 4.52 3.44
CA LEU A 137 0.16 5.11 2.24
C LEU A 137 1.36 5.98 2.63
N THR A 138 2.53 5.68 2.08
CA THR A 138 3.68 6.59 2.12
C THR A 138 4.05 6.96 0.70
N MET A 139 4.07 8.26 0.39
CA MET A 139 4.51 8.77 -0.90
C MET A 139 5.96 9.21 -0.81
N TYR A 140 6.72 8.96 -1.87
CA TYR A 140 8.14 9.28 -1.94
C TYR A 140 8.47 10.11 -3.18
N GLN A 141 9.39 11.05 -3.01
CA GLN A 141 9.97 11.85 -4.10
C GLN A 141 11.49 11.86 -3.98
N GLY A 142 12.18 11.41 -5.03
CA GLY A 142 13.65 11.34 -5.06
C GLY A 142 14.23 10.46 -3.95
N GLY A 143 13.52 9.41 -3.56
CA GLY A 143 13.89 8.48 -2.49
C GLY A 143 13.64 8.97 -1.07
N ARG A 144 12.92 10.08 -0.88
CA ARG A 144 12.57 10.60 0.43
C ARG A 144 11.06 10.63 0.62
N PRO A 145 10.54 10.30 1.82
CA PRO A 145 9.11 10.38 2.06
C PRO A 145 8.66 11.84 1.97
N THR A 146 7.53 12.08 1.32
CA THR A 146 6.85 13.39 1.29
C THR A 146 5.74 13.43 2.34
N PHE A 147 5.02 12.33 2.48
CA PHE A 147 4.10 12.12 3.59
C PHE A 147 3.91 10.63 3.86
N ALA A 148 3.52 10.31 5.09
CA ALA A 148 3.01 9.01 5.50
C ALA A 148 1.61 9.19 6.10
N TRP A 149 0.67 8.37 5.67
CA TRP A 149 -0.73 8.44 6.04
C TRP A 149 -1.23 7.05 6.43
N CYS A 150 -1.99 6.99 7.52
CA CYS A 150 -2.61 5.79 8.05
C CYS A 150 -3.99 6.11 8.58
N ASP A 151 -4.97 5.28 8.26
CA ASP A 151 -6.34 5.43 8.75
C ASP A 151 -6.98 4.08 9.03
N SER A 152 -7.29 3.81 10.30
CA SER A 152 -7.93 2.59 10.80
C SER A 152 -9.42 2.78 11.07
N LEU A 153 -10.26 1.79 10.72
CA LEU A 153 -11.71 1.82 11.04
C LEU A 153 -12.03 1.31 12.45
N LEU A 154 -11.19 0.42 12.96
CA LEU A 154 -11.24 -0.08 14.32
C LEU A 154 -10.17 0.62 15.17
N PRO A 155 -10.24 0.53 16.52
CA PRO A 155 -9.18 1.04 17.38
C PRO A 155 -7.81 0.54 16.90
N GLY A 156 -6.98 1.47 16.42
CA GLY A 156 -5.76 1.18 15.69
C GLY A 156 -5.01 2.47 15.36
N PRO A 157 -3.87 2.38 14.64
CA PRO A 157 -3.10 3.55 14.27
C PRO A 157 -3.86 4.42 13.26
N SER A 158 -3.96 5.72 13.56
CA SER A 158 -4.50 6.73 12.64
C SER A 158 -3.63 7.98 12.74
N TYR A 159 -2.95 8.33 11.64
CA TYR A 159 -2.00 9.44 11.60
C TYR A 159 -1.81 9.98 10.18
N ALA A 160 -1.47 11.27 10.09
CA ALA A 160 -0.78 11.82 8.92
C ALA A 160 0.51 12.50 9.38
N MET A 161 1.60 12.23 8.68
CA MET A 161 2.90 12.85 8.87
C MET A 161 3.35 13.46 7.54
N VAL A 162 3.70 14.75 7.55
CA VAL A 162 4.23 15.46 6.38
C VAL A 162 5.71 15.75 6.62
N PHE A 163 6.53 15.41 5.65
CA PHE A 163 7.99 15.56 5.72
C PHE A 163 8.42 16.75 4.88
N GLU A 164 8.94 17.76 5.56
CA GLU A 164 9.36 19.01 4.95
C GLU A 164 10.80 18.92 4.42
N SER A 165 11.10 19.72 3.40
CA SER A 165 12.44 19.77 2.79
C SER A 165 13.57 20.19 3.76
N ASP A 166 13.22 20.86 4.85
CA ASP A 166 14.14 21.29 5.91
C ASP A 166 14.35 20.24 7.01
N GLY A 167 13.78 19.05 6.85
CA GLY A 167 13.89 17.93 7.79
C GLY A 167 12.89 17.99 8.95
N ARG A 168 11.95 18.95 8.96
CA ARG A 168 10.84 18.93 9.91
C ARG A 168 9.80 17.88 9.51
N CYS A 169 9.14 17.33 10.53
CA CYS A 169 7.98 16.47 10.38
C CYS A 169 6.80 17.11 11.12
N THR A 170 5.65 17.21 10.46
CA THR A 170 4.41 17.69 11.08
C THR A 170 3.38 16.59 11.16
N HIS A 171 2.80 16.42 12.34
CA HIS A 171 1.70 15.49 12.58
C HIS A 171 0.36 16.19 12.40
N GLU A 172 -0.57 15.50 11.73
CA GLU A 172 -1.90 15.99 11.45
C GLU A 172 -2.94 14.88 11.65
N ASP A 173 -4.20 15.31 11.79
CA ASP A 173 -5.33 14.40 11.71
C ASP A 173 -5.44 13.80 10.30
N PRO A 174 -5.46 12.45 10.16
CA PRO A 174 -5.41 11.79 8.85
C PRO A 174 -6.61 12.11 7.96
N ARG A 175 -7.79 12.31 8.55
CA ARG A 175 -8.99 12.66 7.82
C ARG A 175 -8.90 14.07 7.25
N ARG A 176 -8.53 15.05 8.07
CA ARG A 176 -8.32 16.44 7.63
C ARG A 176 -7.22 16.54 6.58
N PHE A 177 -6.13 15.79 6.75
CA PHE A 177 -5.07 15.70 5.76
C PHE A 177 -5.60 15.22 4.42
N ALA A 178 -6.29 14.08 4.39
CA ALA A 178 -6.83 13.49 3.17
C ALA A 178 -7.86 14.41 2.48
N LEU A 179 -8.78 15.02 3.25
CA LEU A 179 -9.75 15.99 2.72
C LEU A 179 -9.06 17.19 2.07
N ARG A 180 -8.03 17.75 2.71
CA ARG A 180 -7.25 18.86 2.14
C ARG A 180 -6.55 18.46 0.85
N MET A 181 -5.92 17.28 0.82
CA MET A 181 -5.21 16.77 -0.36
C MET A 181 -6.15 16.52 -1.55
N LEU A 182 -7.41 16.17 -1.27
CA LEU A 182 -8.45 15.99 -2.29
C LEU A 182 -9.18 17.30 -2.66
N ASP A 183 -8.76 18.45 -2.13
CA ASP A 183 -9.44 19.75 -2.28
C ASP A 183 -10.92 19.71 -1.86
N LEU A 184 -11.22 18.96 -0.79
CA LEU A 184 -12.53 18.83 -0.19
C LEU A 184 -12.64 19.68 1.09
N PRO A 185 -13.86 20.14 1.47
CA PRO A 185 -14.06 20.82 2.75
C PRO A 185 -13.60 19.97 3.93
N LEU A 186 -12.85 20.55 4.89
CA LEU A 186 -12.31 19.83 6.05
C LEU A 186 -13.39 19.22 6.97
N THR A 187 -14.62 19.69 6.86
CA THR A 187 -15.80 19.19 7.59
C THR A 187 -16.64 18.22 6.76
N SER A 188 -16.18 17.84 5.57
CA SER A 188 -16.91 16.92 4.70
C SER A 188 -17.07 15.57 5.41
N PRO A 189 -18.30 15.01 5.46
CA PRO A 189 -18.50 13.64 5.94
C PRO A 189 -18.05 12.60 4.90
N LEU A 190 -17.81 13.02 3.65
CA LEU A 190 -17.62 12.14 2.49
C LEU A 190 -16.13 11.84 2.19
N LEU A 191 -15.37 11.35 3.17
CA LEU A 191 -14.01 10.86 2.89
C LEU A 191 -14.08 9.40 2.42
N ASP A 192 -13.76 9.17 1.15
CA ASP A 192 -13.43 7.84 0.64
C ASP A 192 -11.91 7.62 0.73
N ARG A 193 -11.50 6.76 1.65
CA ARG A 193 -10.09 6.43 1.93
C ARG A 193 -9.42 5.74 0.76
N TYR A 194 -10.14 4.89 0.03
CA TYR A 194 -9.62 4.22 -1.16
C TYR A 194 -9.43 5.22 -2.30
N HIS A 195 -10.37 6.16 -2.44
CA HIS A 195 -10.22 7.25 -3.40
C HIS A 195 -9.00 8.12 -3.10
N PHE A 196 -8.76 8.46 -1.82
CA PHE A 196 -7.55 9.19 -1.41
C PHE A 196 -6.28 8.45 -1.83
N VAL A 197 -6.19 7.14 -1.55
CA VAL A 197 -5.03 6.33 -1.97
C VAL A 197 -4.87 6.33 -3.49
N ARG A 198 -5.94 6.02 -4.24
CA ARG A 198 -5.92 6.00 -5.71
C ARG A 198 -5.53 7.35 -6.31
N ALA A 199 -6.03 8.46 -5.78
CA ALA A 199 -5.71 9.80 -6.26
C ALA A 199 -4.21 10.09 -6.16
N ASN A 200 -3.56 9.63 -5.09
CA ASN A 200 -2.11 9.79 -4.93
C ASN A 200 -1.33 8.84 -5.85
N LEU A 201 -1.76 7.58 -6.01
CA LEU A 201 -1.09 6.62 -6.90
C LEU A 201 -1.17 7.03 -8.38
N ARG A 202 -2.25 7.68 -8.79
CA ARG A 202 -2.39 8.24 -10.14
C ARG A 202 -1.31 9.26 -10.47
N SER A 203 -0.78 9.98 -9.48
CA SER A 203 0.35 10.90 -9.70
C SER A 203 1.64 10.19 -10.13
N LEU A 204 1.74 8.89 -9.86
CA LEU A 204 2.83 8.01 -10.31
C LEU A 204 2.50 7.27 -11.60
N GLY A 205 1.31 7.45 -12.18
CA GLY A 205 0.85 6.70 -13.36
C GLY A 205 0.17 5.37 -13.04
N LEU A 206 -0.09 5.05 -11.76
CA LEU A 206 -0.88 3.88 -11.39
C LEU A 206 -2.37 4.21 -11.29
N GLU A 207 -3.16 3.56 -12.13
CA GLU A 207 -4.61 3.73 -12.15
C GLU A 207 -5.35 2.78 -11.20
N GLU A 208 -4.72 1.64 -10.87
CA GLU A 208 -5.27 0.58 -10.05
C GLU A 208 -4.25 0.01 -9.05
N LEU A 209 -4.74 -0.45 -7.90
CA LEU A 209 -3.97 -1.24 -6.95
C LEU A 209 -4.14 -2.72 -7.30
N ARG A 210 -3.03 -3.44 -7.44
CA ARG A 210 -3.01 -4.87 -7.75
C ARG A 210 -2.37 -5.64 -6.60
N PRO A 211 -3.15 -6.05 -5.57
CA PRO A 211 -2.66 -6.89 -4.48
C PRO A 211 -2.15 -8.25 -4.96
N GLU A 212 -2.71 -8.74 -6.06
CA GLU A 212 -2.36 -10.02 -6.68
C GLU A 212 -1.67 -9.76 -8.03
N LEU A 213 -0.54 -10.41 -8.27
CA LEU A 213 0.28 -10.24 -9.48
C LEU A 213 -0.02 -11.28 -10.58
N GLU A 214 -1.13 -12.02 -10.50
CA GLU A 214 -1.42 -13.15 -11.40
C GLU A 214 -1.35 -12.81 -12.89
N THR A 215 -1.67 -11.57 -13.24
CA THR A 215 -1.73 -11.09 -14.63
C THR A 215 -0.48 -10.32 -15.08
N LEU A 216 0.51 -10.14 -14.21
CA LEU A 216 1.70 -9.35 -14.50
C LEU A 216 2.94 -10.23 -14.73
N PRO A 217 3.82 -9.87 -15.68
CA PRO A 217 5.10 -10.53 -15.82
C PRO A 217 5.95 -10.33 -14.55
N ILE A 218 6.25 -11.42 -13.86
CA ILE A 218 7.14 -11.43 -12.70
C ILE A 218 8.58 -11.39 -13.23
N ALA A 219 9.28 -10.31 -12.89
CA ALA A 219 10.67 -10.08 -13.26
C ALA A 219 11.64 -10.79 -12.29
N ALA A 220 11.27 -10.91 -11.01
CA ALA A 220 12.02 -11.67 -10.03
C ALA A 220 11.13 -12.14 -8.88
N ALA A 221 11.52 -13.25 -8.25
CA ALA A 221 10.95 -13.71 -6.99
C ALA A 221 12.08 -13.96 -5.99
N MET A 222 11.96 -13.40 -4.79
CA MET A 222 12.97 -13.47 -3.74
C MET A 222 12.37 -14.13 -2.51
N GLN A 223 12.84 -15.33 -2.19
CA GLN A 223 12.46 -16.01 -0.95
C GLN A 223 13.13 -15.30 0.23
N ILE A 224 12.30 -14.91 1.20
CA ILE A 224 12.75 -14.41 2.49
C ILE A 224 13.12 -15.61 3.36
N ARG A 225 14.25 -15.51 4.05
CA ARG A 225 14.73 -16.45 5.04
C ARG A 225 14.90 -15.67 6.34
N GLU A 226 14.41 -16.24 7.43
CA GLU A 226 14.90 -15.84 8.74
C GLU A 226 16.42 -15.94 8.72
N ALA A 227 17.12 -14.94 9.28
CA ALA A 227 18.56 -15.04 9.41
C ALA A 227 18.86 -16.32 10.21
N ASP A 228 19.42 -17.32 9.54
CA ASP A 228 19.77 -18.58 10.17
C ASP A 228 20.58 -18.27 11.45
N GLU A 229 20.14 -18.81 12.60
CA GLU A 229 20.98 -18.97 13.80
C GLU A 229 22.21 -19.88 13.55
N GLU A 230 22.53 -20.21 12.30
CA GLU A 230 23.70 -20.98 11.91
C GLU A 230 24.91 -20.09 11.70
N SER A 231 25.42 -19.56 12.81
CA SER A 231 26.83 -19.21 12.98
C SER A 231 27.25 -19.43 14.43
N ALA A 232 27.25 -20.70 14.85
CA ALA A 232 27.94 -21.18 16.05
C ALA A 232 28.70 -22.49 15.75
#